data_AF-A0A5N7IQW6-F1
#
_entry.id   AF-A0A5N7IQW6-F1
#
_cell.length_a   1.000
_cell.length_b   1.000
_cell.length_c   1.000
_cell.angle_alpha   90.00
_cell.angle_beta   90.00
_cell.angle_gamma   90.00
#
_symmetry.space_group_name_H-M   'P 1'
#
loop_
_entity.id
_entity.type
_entity.pdbx_description
1 polymer ?
#
loop_
_entity_poly.entity_id
_entity_poly.type
_entity_poly.pdbx_seq_one_letter_code
_entity_poly.pdbx_strand_id
1 'polypeptide(L)' 'MEEYRGYVIEVVENDEKQYPYKAIARKEKEQIKHKGYSKLQAIDLVKGTINLEIARQCKQ' A
#
# COMPACT_ATOMS: atom_id res chain seq x y z
N MET A 1 1.57 -2.62 -12.13
CA MET A 1 2.43 -1.97 -11.11
C MET A 1 2.16 -0.49 -11.21
N GLU A 2 1.94 0.19 -10.09
CA GLU A 2 1.64 1.62 -10.06
C GLU A 2 2.66 2.33 -9.16
N GLU A 3 3.22 3.45 -9.62
CA GLU A 3 4.09 4.27 -8.77
C GLU A 3 3.28 5.41 -8.14
N TYR A 4 3.41 5.58 -6.83
CA TYR A 4 2.75 6.64 -6.08
C TYR A 4 3.72 7.28 -5.09
N ARG A 5 4.06 8.55 -5.31
CA ARG A 5 4.94 9.35 -4.42
C ARG A 5 6.29 8.66 -4.13
N GLY A 6 6.84 7.97 -5.12
CA GLY A 6 8.10 7.21 -5.01
C GLY A 6 7.95 5.81 -4.41
N TYR A 7 6.73 5.35 -4.10
CA TYR A 7 6.46 3.96 -3.72
C TYR A 7 5.95 3.19 -4.93
N VAL A 8 6.52 2.02 -5.18
CA VAL A 8 6.02 1.05 -6.16
C VAL A 8 4.96 0.19 -5.50
N ILE A 9 3.71 0.38 -5.90
CA ILE A 9 2.54 -0.38 -5.44
C ILE A 9 2.32 -1.60 -6.34
N GLU A 10 2.39 -2.77 -5.73
CA GLU A 10 2.09 -4.05 -6.33
C GLU A 10 0.88 -4.68 -5.63
N VAL A 11 -0.13 -5.08 -6.39
CA VAL A 11 -1.30 -5.79 -5.85
C VAL A 11 -1.17 -7.26 -6.20
N VAL A 12 -1.16 -8.10 -5.17
CA VAL A 12 -1.17 -9.55 -5.30
C VAL A 12 -2.51 -10.09 -4.83
N GLU A 13 -3.00 -11.11 -5.53
CA GLU A 13 -4.20 -11.86 -5.14
C GLU A 13 -3.79 -12.84 -4.02
N ASN A 14 -4.63 -12.95 -3.00
CA ASN A 14 -4.40 -13.74 -1.80
C ASN A 14 -5.52 -14.77 -1.69
N ASP A 15 -5.20 -15.99 -1.25
CA ASP A 15 -6.18 -17.09 -1.18
C ASP A 15 -7.07 -17.03 0.10
N GLU A 16 -6.99 -15.93 0.86
CA GLU A 16 -7.84 -15.76 2.05
C GLU A 16 -9.23 -15.24 1.65
N LYS A 17 -10.27 -16.02 1.98
CA LYS A 17 -11.69 -15.67 1.73
C LYS A 17 -12.11 -14.28 2.26
N GLN A 18 -11.48 -13.79 3.33
CA GLN A 18 -11.81 -12.49 3.93
C GLN A 18 -11.01 -11.33 3.32
N TYR A 19 -9.83 -11.57 2.76
CA TYR A 19 -9.01 -10.53 2.15
C TYR A 19 -8.31 -11.10 0.91
N PRO A 20 -9.04 -11.17 -0.22
CA PRO A 20 -8.54 -11.76 -1.46
C PRO A 20 -7.50 -10.90 -2.16
N TYR A 21 -7.24 -9.68 -1.70
CA TYR A 21 -6.25 -8.79 -2.32
C TYR A 21 -5.30 -8.22 -1.27
N LYS A 22 -4.03 -8.12 -1.66
CA LYS A 22 -2.97 -7.53 -0.84
C LYS A 22 -2.16 -6.57 -1.68
N ALA A 23 -2.13 -5.30 -1.28
CA ALA A 23 -1.29 -4.28 -1.89
C ALA A 23 0.01 -4.14 -1.09
N ILE A 24 1.11 -4.01 -1.80
CA ILE A 24 2.47 -3.90 -1.27
C ILE A 24 3.10 -2.69 -1.94
N ALA A 25 3.28 -1.61 -1.19
CA ALA A 25 4.10 -0.49 -1.57
C ALA A 25 5.54 -0.71 -1.11
N ARG A 26 6.51 -0.53 -2.01
CA ARG A 26 7.94 -0.55 -1.69
C ARG A 26 8.59 0.76 -2.10
N LYS A 27 9.36 1.36 -1.21
CA LYS A 27 10.21 2.52 -1.48
C LYS A 27 11.53 2.34 -0.75
N GLU A 28 12.60 2.12 -1.51
CA GLU A 28 13.96 1.94 -0.97
C GLU A 28 14.06 0.91 0.17
N LYS A 29 14.03 1.36 1.44
CA LYS A 29 14.06 0.52 2.65
C LYS A 29 12.70 0.41 3.36
N GLU A 30 11.71 1.19 2.96
CA GLU A 30 10.36 1.17 3.52
C GLU A 30 9.44 0.28 2.68
N GLN A 31 8.68 -0.58 3.37
CA GLN A 31 7.70 -1.45 2.74
C GLN A 31 6.39 -1.39 3.51
N ILE A 32 5.36 -0.89 2.84
CA ILE A 32 4.00 -0.80 3.37
C ILE A 32 3.17 -1.91 2.74
N LYS A 33 2.49 -2.70 3.56
CA LYS A 33 1.64 -3.80 3.09
C LYS A 33 0.25 -3.69 3.72
N HIS A 34 -0.79 -3.70 2.88
CA HIS A 34 -2.17 -3.75 3.34
C HIS A 34 -2.96 -4.82 2.60
N LYS A 35 -3.84 -5.48 3.35
CA LYS A 35 -4.83 -6.42 2.82
C LYS A 35 -6.15 -5.69 2.65
N GLY A 36 -6.90 -6.02 1.60
CA GLY A 36 -8.20 -5.45 1.31
C GLY A 36 -9.16 -6.48 0.74
N TYR A 37 -10.45 -6.23 0.91
CA TYR A 37 -11.53 -7.01 0.32
C TYR A 37 -11.57 -6.90 -1.21
N SER A 38 -11.06 -5.79 -1.74
CA SER A 38 -11.00 -5.49 -3.18
C SER A 38 -9.63 -4.91 -3.55
N LYS A 39 -9.21 -5.06 -4.82
CA LYS A 39 -7.96 -4.46 -5.36
C LYS A 39 -7.88 -2.96 -5.02
N LEU A 40 -8.96 -2.23 -5.27
CA LEU A 40 -9.07 -0.80 -4.98
C LEU A 40 -8.94 -0.50 -3.48
N GLN A 41 -9.57 -1.28 -2.62
CA GLN A 41 -9.49 -1.08 -1.17
C GLN A 41 -8.07 -1.31 -0.65
N ALA A 42 -7.38 -2.34 -1.15
CA ALA A 42 -6.00 -2.60 -0.79
C ALA A 42 -5.08 -1.44 -1.22
N ILE A 43 -5.27 -0.92 -2.44
CA ILE A 43 -4.51 0.23 -2.95
C ILE A 43 -4.79 1.50 -2.13
N ASP A 44 -6.07 1.78 -1.82
CA ASP A 44 -6.48 2.97 -1.08
C ASP A 44 -5.86 3.00 0.32
N LEU A 45 -5.90 1.86 1.03
CA LEU A 45 -5.25 1.71 2.34
C LEU A 45 -3.74 1.95 2.26
N VAL A 46 -3.07 1.41 1.23
CA VAL A 46 -1.62 1.64 1.03
C VAL A 46 -1.34 3.12 0.75
N LYS A 47 -2.09 3.75 -0.15
CA LYS A 47 -1.93 5.19 -0.47
C LYS A 47 -2.18 6.08 0.74
N GLY A 48 -3.18 5.74 1.57
CA GLY A 48 -3.47 6.41 2.83
C GLY A 48 -2.28 6.34 3.79
N THR A 49 -1.72 5.16 3.99
CA THR A 49 -0.55 4.97 4.86
C THR A 49 0.68 5.71 4.32
N ILE A 50 0.94 5.67 3.00
CA ILE A 50 2.01 6.46 2.38
C ILE A 50 1.83 7.95 2.66
N ASN A 51 0.61 8.48 2.49
CA ASN A 51 0.33 9.89 2.75
C ASN A 51 0.57 10.26 4.22
N LEU A 52 0.20 9.38 5.15
CA LEU A 52 0.47 9.58 6.58
C LEU A 52 1.96 9.52 6.90
N GLU A 53 2.71 8.61 6.30
CA GLU A 53 4.16 8.46 6.49
C GLU A 53 4.90 9.71 5.99
N ILE A 54 4.55 10.20 4.79
CA ILE A 54 5.10 11.45 4.24
C ILE A 54 4.72 12.64 5.12
N ALA A 55 3.46 12.73 5.56
CA ALA A 55 3.01 13.80 6.45
C ALA A 55 3.73 13.78 7.81
N ARG A 56 4.08 12.60 8.33
CA ARG A 56 4.89 12.45 9.55
C ARG A 56 6.33 12.88 9.34
N GLN A 57 6.95 12.53 8.21
CA GLN A 57 8.32 12.94 7.91
C GLN A 57 8.45 14.46 7.70
N CYS A 58 7.43 15.13 7.16
CA CYS A 58 7.44 16.58 6.93
C CYS A 58 7.33 17.44 8.22
N LYS A 59 7.06 16.83 9.38
CA LYS A 59 6.92 17.51 10.68
C LYS A 59 8.18 17.45 11.56
N GLN A 60 9.26 16.82 11.09
CA GLN A 60 10.56 16.78 11.80
C GLN A 60 11.51 17.86 11.30
#